data_AF-A0A534N9K6-F1
#
_entry.id   AF-A0A534N9K6-F1
#
_cell.length_a   1.000
_cell.length_b   1.000
_cell.length_c   1.000
_cell.angle_alpha   90.00
_cell.angle_beta   90.00
_cell.angle_gamma   90.00
#
_symmetry.space_group_name_H-M   'P 1'
#
loop_
_entity.id
_entity.type
_entity.pdbx_description
1 polymer ?
#
loop_
_entity_poly.entity_id
_entity_poly.type
_entity_poly.pdbx_seq_one_letter_code
_entity_poly.pdbx_strand_id
1 'polypeptide(L)'
;MRLVREKAGKHERQEEIRRLLRARRISTQQELAELLAAQGIEATQATLSRDLAELGVLRVSRPEGAVYELEPVNASATPQLAELGETILSLRENDFLVVLRTRPGMASAVALAIDNTRMPECLGTLAGDDTIFATPARGIATRRLAQQIRSLFGRESL
;
A
#
# COMPACT_ATOMS: atom_id res chain seq x y z
N MET A 1 33.07 -2.79 28.47
CA MET A 1 33.01 -3.06 27.01
C MET A 1 31.73 -2.41 26.49
N ARG A 2 31.85 -1.26 25.82
CA ARG A 2 30.71 -0.44 25.39
C ARG A 2 30.30 -0.93 24.00
N LEU A 3 29.19 -1.66 23.88
CA LEU A 3 28.59 -2.02 22.60
C LEU A 3 28.08 -0.73 21.95
N VAL A 4 28.83 -0.25 20.95
CA VAL A 4 28.35 0.80 20.04
C VAL A 4 27.22 0.16 19.24
N ARG A 5 25.98 0.52 19.54
CA ARG A 5 24.81 0.10 18.75
C ARG A 5 24.92 0.74 17.37
N GLU A 6 24.97 -0.09 16.34
CA GLU A 6 25.03 0.33 14.95
C GLU A 6 23.73 1.04 14.56
N LYS A 7 23.81 2.14 13.82
CA LYS A 7 22.63 2.83 13.30
C LYS A 7 21.94 1.90 12.30
N ALA A 8 20.76 1.38 12.64
CA ALA A 8 19.93 0.62 11.73
C ALA A 8 19.73 1.38 10.41
N GLY A 9 19.81 0.64 9.30
CA GLY A 9 19.62 1.20 7.96
C GLY A 9 18.24 1.84 7.82
N LYS A 10 18.12 2.88 6.99
CA LYS A 10 16.83 3.56 6.73
C LYS A 10 15.72 2.56 6.36
N HIS A 11 16.03 1.60 5.51
CA HIS A 11 15.10 0.57 5.06
C HIS A 11 14.60 -0.33 6.21
N GLU A 12 15.53 -0.84 7.02
CA GLU A 12 15.21 -1.67 8.19
C GLU A 12 14.33 -0.93 9.20
N ARG A 13 14.67 0.33 9.49
CA ARG A 13 13.84 1.16 10.38
C ARG A 13 12.44 1.41 9.82
N GLN A 14 12.32 1.69 8.52
CA GLN A 14 11.03 1.91 7.87
C GLN A 14 10.14 0.66 7.85
N GLU A 15 10.71 -0.52 7.62
CA GLU A 15 9.99 -1.79 7.75
C GLU A 15 9.49 -2.03 9.18
N GLU A 16 10.33 -1.76 10.18
CA GLU A 16 9.93 -1.91 11.58
C GLU A 16 8.84 -0.90 11.98
N ILE A 17 8.91 0.35 11.51
CA ILE A 17 7.82 1.33 11.69
C ILE A 17 6.51 0.78 11.13
N ARG A 18 6.51 0.23 9.91
CA ARG A 18 5.30 -0.37 9.32
C ARG A 18 4.76 -1.51 10.18
N ARG A 19 5.64 -2.39 10.65
CA ARG A 19 5.28 -3.53 11.51
C ARG A 19 4.63 -3.06 12.80
N LEU A 20 5.21 -2.07 13.48
CA LEU A 20 4.71 -1.51 14.73
C LEU A 20 3.33 -0.85 14.55
N LEU A 21 3.16 -0.02 13.51
CA LEU A 21 1.89 0.66 13.24
C LEU A 21 0.76 -0.32 12.86
N ARG A 22 1.09 -1.49 12.27
CA ARG A 22 0.11 -2.57 12.01
C ARG A 22 -0.23 -3.36 13.27
N ALA A 23 0.72 -3.54 14.17
CA ALA A 23 0.57 -4.40 15.34
C ALA A 23 -0.16 -3.72 16.50
N ARG A 24 -0.05 -2.39 16.62
CA ARG A 24 -0.61 -1.64 17.74
C ARG A 24 -0.91 -0.19 17.39
N ARG A 25 -1.81 0.41 18.18
CA ARG A 25 -2.08 1.85 18.11
C ARG A 25 -0.91 2.62 18.70
N ILE A 26 -0.42 3.61 17.97
CA ILE A 26 0.69 4.48 18.38
C ILE A 26 0.23 5.92 18.19
N SER A 27 0.30 6.72 19.26
CA SER A 27 -0.28 8.07 19.28
C SER A 27 0.76 9.17 19.16
N THR A 28 2.03 8.86 19.44
CA THR A 28 3.12 9.84 19.42
C THR A 28 4.40 9.29 18.78
N GLN A 29 5.22 10.17 18.22
CA GLN A 29 6.55 9.80 17.72
C GLN A 29 7.51 9.37 18.85
N GLN A 30 7.29 9.86 20.06
CA GLN A 30 8.06 9.46 21.23
C GLN A 30 7.82 7.99 21.57
N GLU A 31 6.55 7.58 21.60
CA GLU A 31 6.16 6.18 21.76
C GLU A 31 6.74 5.29 20.64
N LEU A 32 6.69 5.76 19.38
CA LEU A 32 7.30 5.04 18.26
C LEU A 32 8.83 4.88 18.44
N ALA A 33 9.51 5.92 18.91
CA ALA A 33 10.96 5.87 19.17
C ALA A 33 11.32 4.87 20.27
N GLU A 34 10.54 4.82 21.35
CA GLU A 34 10.74 3.88 22.46
C GLU A 34 10.56 2.42 22.01
N LEU A 35 9.54 2.16 21.17
CA LEU A 35 9.30 0.84 20.60
C LEU A 35 10.42 0.40 19.65
N LEU A 36 10.94 1.31 18.83
CA LEU A 36 12.08 1.05 17.96
C LEU A 36 13.36 0.79 18.78
N ALA A 37 13.59 1.57 19.84
CA ALA A 37 14.75 1.41 20.71
C ALA A 37 14.75 0.05 21.45
N ALA A 38 13.57 -0.46 21.80
CA ALA A 38 13.40 -1.80 22.35
C ALA A 38 13.79 -2.92 21.35
N GLN A 39 13.72 -2.64 20.04
CA GLN A 39 14.21 -3.50 18.97
C GLN A 39 15.67 -3.19 18.57
N GLY A 40 16.37 -2.33 19.32
CA GLY A 40 17.74 -1.95 19.04
C GLY A 40 17.89 -0.86 17.95
N ILE A 41 16.80 -0.26 17.49
CA ILE A 41 16.79 0.77 16.44
C ILE A 41 16.67 2.16 17.09
N GLU A 42 17.72 2.96 17.02
CA GLU A 42 17.69 4.35 17.48
C GLU A 42 17.28 5.32 16.37
N ALA A 43 16.32 6.19 16.66
CA ALA A 43 15.84 7.21 15.73
C ALA A 43 15.51 8.51 16.47
N THR A 44 15.88 9.63 15.87
CA THR A 44 15.50 10.96 16.40
C THR A 44 14.09 11.33 15.94
N GLN A 45 13.46 12.29 16.62
CA GLN A 45 12.17 12.84 16.20
C GLN A 45 12.21 13.35 14.75
N ALA A 46 13.28 14.04 14.34
CA ALA A 46 13.43 14.52 12.97
C ALA A 46 13.55 13.38 11.95
N THR A 47 14.24 12.29 12.30
CA THR A 47 14.34 11.08 11.48
C THR A 47 12.98 10.41 11.32
N LEU A 48 12.25 10.21 12.42
CA LEU A 48 10.92 9.60 12.41
C LEU A 48 9.90 10.45 11.67
N SER A 49 9.94 11.77 11.82
CA SER A 49 9.07 12.68 11.07
C SER A 49 9.25 12.51 9.57
N ARG A 50 10.50 12.44 9.09
CA ARG A 50 10.80 12.20 7.68
C ARG A 50 10.37 10.81 7.23
N ASP A 51 10.67 9.77 8.02
CA ASP A 51 10.28 8.40 7.66
C ASP A 51 8.75 8.26 7.60
N LEU A 52 8.01 8.80 8.56
CA LEU A 52 6.54 8.76 8.55
C LEU A 52 5.96 9.48 7.32
N ALA A 53 6.52 10.62 6.93
CA ALA A 53 6.12 11.34 5.72
C ALA A 53 6.42 10.53 4.45
N GLU A 54 7.62 9.94 4.34
CA GLU A 54 7.99 9.08 3.21
C GLU A 54 7.17 7.78 3.14
N LEU A 55 6.72 7.29 4.28
CA LEU A 55 5.87 6.10 4.41
C LEU A 55 4.38 6.37 4.14
N GLY A 56 3.98 7.63 3.94
CA GLY A 56 2.57 8.01 3.77
C GLY A 56 1.74 7.78 5.03
N VAL A 57 2.36 7.84 6.22
CA VAL A 57 1.64 7.66 7.48
C VAL A 57 0.88 8.93 7.82
N LEU A 58 -0.43 8.79 8.03
CA LEU A 58 -1.31 9.89 8.40
C LEU A 58 -1.57 9.89 9.90
N ARG A 59 -1.80 11.09 10.44
CA ARG A 59 -2.28 11.25 11.82
C ARG A 59 -3.80 11.39 11.78
N VAL A 60 -4.50 10.34 12.19
CA VAL A 60 -5.96 10.24 12.12
C VAL A 60 -6.56 10.54 13.49
N SER A 61 -7.50 11.47 13.55
CA SER A 61 -8.27 11.76 14.77
C SER A 61 -9.37 10.71 14.96
N ARG A 62 -9.33 9.98 16.07
CA ARG A 62 -10.38 9.04 16.50
C ARG A 62 -11.01 9.52 17.81
N PRO A 63 -12.21 9.04 18.20
CA PRO A 63 -12.85 9.41 19.47
C PRO A 63 -11.95 9.19 20.69
N GLU A 64 -11.15 8.14 20.65
CA GLU A 64 -10.15 7.78 21.67
C GLU A 64 -8.81 8.54 21.58
N GLY A 65 -8.64 9.44 20.61
CA GLY A 65 -7.43 10.24 20.41
C GLY A 65 -6.82 10.11 19.01
N ALA A 66 -5.84 10.97 18.72
CA ALA A 66 -5.14 10.97 17.43
C ALA A 66 -4.06 9.88 17.38
N VAL A 67 -4.07 9.06 16.33
CA VAL A 67 -3.13 7.94 16.15
C VAL A 67 -2.43 8.03 14.79
N TYR A 68 -1.23 7.46 14.72
CA TYR A 68 -0.54 7.22 13.46
C TYR A 68 -1.10 5.96 12.80
N GLU A 69 -1.57 6.11 11.57
CA GLU A 69 -2.08 5.02 10.76
C GLU A 69 -1.38 5.05 9.41
N LEU A 70 -0.88 3.89 8.98
CA LEU A 70 -0.52 3.70 7.57
C LEU A 70 -1.79 3.89 6.75
N GLU A 71 -1.70 4.54 5.59
CA GLU A 71 -2.79 4.43 4.62
C GLU A 71 -3.14 2.95 4.46
N PRO A 72 -4.42 2.57 4.62
CA PRO A 72 -4.81 1.19 4.48
C PRO A 72 -4.46 0.78 3.05
N VAL A 73 -3.49 -0.13 2.93
CA VAL A 73 -3.21 -0.83 1.67
C VAL A 73 -4.43 -1.65 1.23
N ASN A 74 -5.46 -1.79 2.10
CA ASN A 74 -6.63 -2.64 1.88
C ASN A 74 -7.95 -1.88 2.16
N ALA A 75 -8.71 -1.68 1.07
CA ALA A 75 -10.17 -1.85 0.98
C ALA A 75 -11.10 -0.84 1.67
N SER A 76 -11.04 0.42 1.24
CA SER A 76 -12.21 1.03 0.61
C SER A 76 -11.71 1.94 -0.50
N ALA A 77 -12.21 1.75 -1.71
CA ALA A 77 -11.87 2.61 -2.83
C ALA A 77 -12.09 4.07 -2.38
N THR A 78 -11.04 4.89 -2.42
CA THR A 78 -11.24 6.34 -2.27
C THR A 78 -12.30 6.79 -3.27
N PRO A 79 -13.04 7.89 -3.04
CA PRO A 79 -14.07 8.33 -3.98
C PRO A 79 -13.58 8.37 -5.45
N GLN A 80 -12.32 8.76 -5.65
CA GLN A 80 -11.65 8.73 -6.97
C GLN A 80 -11.43 7.32 -7.52
N LEU A 81 -11.02 6.35 -6.69
CA LEU A 81 -10.90 4.96 -7.12
C LEU A 81 -12.26 4.33 -7.41
N ALA A 82 -13.31 4.69 -6.67
CA ALA A 82 -14.67 4.22 -6.94
C ALA A 82 -15.17 4.75 -8.29
N GLU A 83 -14.96 6.04 -8.59
CA GLU A 83 -15.26 6.65 -9.88
C GLU A 83 -14.49 5.99 -11.04
N LEU A 84 -13.20 5.70 -10.86
CA LEU A 84 -12.42 4.94 -11.84
C LEU A 84 -12.94 3.52 -12.00
N GLY A 85 -13.33 2.87 -10.90
CA GLY A 85 -13.97 1.57 -10.90
C GLY A 85 -15.22 1.55 -11.78
N GLU A 86 -15.98 2.65 -11.82
CA GLU A 86 -17.15 2.79 -12.69
C GLU A 86 -16.87 2.68 -14.19
N THR A 87 -15.61 2.87 -14.59
CA THR A 87 -15.17 2.73 -15.98
C THR A 87 -14.75 1.31 -16.34
N ILE A 88 -14.53 0.43 -15.36
CA ILE A 88 -14.16 -0.97 -15.57
C ILE A 88 -15.42 -1.75 -15.94
N LEU A 89 -15.42 -2.31 -17.16
CA LEU A 89 -16.52 -3.07 -17.74
C LEU A 89 -16.40 -4.56 -17.43
N SER A 90 -15.17 -5.09 -17.36
CA SER A 90 -14.93 -6.48 -16.96
C SER A 90 -13.49 -6.67 -16.49
N LEU A 91 -13.29 -7.70 -15.66
CA LEU A 91 -11.97 -8.18 -15.27
C LEU A 91 -12.00 -9.71 -15.29
N ARG A 92 -11.05 -10.29 -16.02
CA ARG A 92 -10.92 -11.74 -16.24
C ARG A 92 -9.46 -12.12 -16.03
N GLU A 93 -9.23 -13.38 -15.68
CA GLU A 93 -7.88 -13.90 -15.49
C GLU A 93 -7.72 -15.24 -16.20
N ASN A 94 -6.48 -15.54 -16.59
CA ASN A 94 -6.03 -16.89 -16.90
C ASN A 94 -4.86 -17.28 -15.98
N ASP A 95 -4.13 -18.34 -16.32
CA ASP A 95 -3.02 -18.81 -15.51
C ASP A 95 -1.81 -17.87 -15.47
N PHE A 96 -1.78 -16.81 -16.28
CA PHE A 96 -0.62 -15.93 -16.46
C PHE A 96 -0.89 -14.44 -16.24
N LEU A 97 -2.10 -13.95 -16.56
CA LEU A 97 -2.41 -12.52 -16.61
C LEU A 97 -3.83 -12.22 -16.15
N VAL A 98 -4.01 -11.03 -15.58
CA VAL A 98 -5.32 -10.40 -15.41
C VAL A 98 -5.54 -9.43 -16.57
N VAL A 99 -6.70 -9.53 -17.22
CA VAL A 99 -7.11 -8.63 -18.30
C VAL A 99 -8.32 -7.82 -17.83
N LEU A 100 -8.19 -6.51 -17.86
CA LEU A 100 -9.29 -5.57 -17.60
C LEU A 100 -9.77 -4.98 -18.93
N ARG A 101 -11.08 -4.78 -19.06
CA ARG A 101 -11.69 -3.94 -20.09
C ARG A 101 -12.30 -2.71 -19.44
N THR A 102 -12.01 -1.54 -19.99
CA THR A 102 -12.52 -0.26 -19.52
C THR A 102 -13.40 0.41 -20.59
N ARG A 103 -14.02 1.53 -20.25
CA ARG A 103 -14.53 2.47 -21.25
C ARG A 103 -13.36 2.98 -22.14
N PRO A 104 -13.63 3.38 -23.40
CA PRO A 104 -12.60 3.93 -24.28
C PRO A 104 -11.82 5.08 -23.64
N GLY A 105 -10.51 5.11 -23.86
CA GLY A 105 -9.59 6.12 -23.30
C GLY A 105 -9.32 6.02 -21.79
N MET A 106 -9.91 5.08 -21.05
CA MET A 106 -9.77 4.99 -19.60
C MET A 106 -8.69 4.02 -19.12
N ALA A 107 -8.14 3.17 -19.99
CA ALA A 107 -7.23 2.10 -19.58
C ALA A 107 -5.98 2.64 -18.86
N SER A 108 -5.37 3.71 -19.38
CA SER A 108 -4.18 4.32 -18.77
C SER A 108 -4.43 4.88 -17.37
N ALA A 109 -5.60 5.48 -17.12
CA ALA A 109 -5.93 6.03 -15.81
C ALA A 109 -6.11 4.92 -14.76
N VAL A 110 -6.80 3.85 -15.14
CA VAL A 110 -7.00 2.67 -14.27
C VAL A 110 -5.68 1.95 -14.01
N ALA A 111 -4.83 1.78 -15.02
CA ALA A 111 -3.51 1.17 -14.89
C ALA A 111 -2.60 1.97 -13.94
N LEU A 112 -2.56 3.30 -14.10
CA LEU A 112 -1.80 4.19 -13.21
C LEU A 112 -2.29 4.09 -11.76
N ALA A 113 -3.60 3.98 -11.56
CA ALA A 113 -4.17 3.79 -10.23
C ALA A 113 -3.70 2.45 -9.61
N ILE A 114 -3.68 1.36 -10.38
CA ILE A 114 -3.14 0.07 -9.93
C ILE A 114 -1.66 0.20 -9.56
N ASP A 115 -0.83 0.77 -10.45
CA ASP A 115 0.62 0.88 -10.24
C ASP A 115 0.98 1.74 -9.01
N ASN A 116 0.23 2.82 -8.78
CA ASN A 116 0.44 3.70 -7.63
C ASN A 116 0.21 3.01 -6.28
N THR A 117 -0.61 1.97 -6.23
CA THR A 117 -0.80 1.18 -4.99
C THR A 117 0.45 0.41 -4.58
N ARG A 118 1.38 0.17 -5.51
CA ARG A 118 2.56 -0.70 -5.31
C ARG A 118 2.19 -2.05 -4.69
N MET A 119 1.05 -2.60 -5.11
CA MET A 119 0.50 -3.86 -4.64
C MET A 119 1.52 -5.00 -4.84
N PRO A 120 1.92 -5.74 -3.78
CA PRO A 120 2.89 -6.83 -3.88
C PRO A 120 2.47 -7.95 -4.84
N GLU A 121 1.17 -8.13 -5.05
CA GLU A 121 0.60 -9.11 -5.98
C GLU A 121 0.81 -8.74 -7.45
N CYS A 122 1.03 -7.47 -7.78
CA CYS A 122 1.14 -6.98 -9.15
C CYS A 122 2.60 -6.68 -9.48
N LEU A 123 3.17 -7.36 -10.47
CA LEU A 123 4.49 -7.03 -10.98
C LEU A 123 4.48 -5.74 -11.83
N GLY A 124 3.34 -5.44 -12.46
CA GLY A 124 3.14 -4.23 -13.25
C GLY A 124 1.97 -4.34 -14.21
N THR A 125 1.65 -3.23 -14.86
CA THR A 125 0.57 -3.13 -15.84
C THR A 125 1.05 -2.65 -17.22
N LEU A 126 0.30 -3.00 -18.26
CA LEU A 126 0.42 -2.46 -19.61
C LEU A 126 -0.97 -2.04 -20.10
N ALA A 127 -1.14 -0.76 -20.40
CA ALA A 127 -2.39 -0.20 -20.88
C ALA A 127 -2.37 0.05 -22.40
N GLY A 128 -3.46 -0.35 -23.07
CA GLY A 128 -3.86 0.16 -24.38
C GLY A 128 -4.84 1.34 -24.23
N ASP A 129 -5.83 1.43 -25.11
CA ASP A 129 -6.89 2.43 -25.02
C ASP A 129 -8.03 2.02 -24.05
N ASP A 130 -8.52 0.78 -24.20
CA ASP A 130 -9.67 0.24 -23.46
C ASP A 130 -9.38 -1.09 -22.75
N THR A 131 -8.11 -1.52 -22.77
CA THR A 131 -7.67 -2.83 -22.30
C THR A 131 -6.39 -2.70 -21.49
N ILE A 132 -6.31 -3.39 -20.35
CA ILE A 132 -5.13 -3.42 -19.48
C ILE A 132 -4.74 -4.86 -19.25
N PHE A 133 -3.44 -5.16 -19.37
CA PHE A 133 -2.85 -6.40 -18.90
C PHE A 133 -2.13 -6.12 -17.59
N ALA A 134 -2.51 -6.82 -16.52
CA ALA A 134 -1.83 -6.78 -15.23
C ALA A 134 -1.19 -8.14 -14.98
N THR A 135 0.11 -8.14 -14.70
CA THR A 135 0.90 -9.36 -14.52
C THR A 135 1.12 -9.66 -13.03
N PRO A 136 0.89 -10.90 -12.56
CA PRO A 136 1.15 -11.25 -11.18
C PRO A 136 2.65 -11.24 -10.86
N ALA A 137 2.98 -10.89 -9.63
CA ALA A 137 4.32 -11.07 -9.10
C ALA A 137 4.69 -12.55 -9.03
N ARG A 138 6.01 -12.82 -8.99
CA ARG A 138 6.53 -14.19 -8.94
C ARG A 138 5.92 -14.97 -7.78
N GLY A 139 5.35 -16.14 -8.08
CA GLY A 139 4.75 -17.03 -7.08
C GLY A 139 3.36 -16.60 -6.60
N ILE A 140 2.78 -15.53 -7.17
CA ILE A 140 1.42 -15.10 -6.89
C ILE A 140 0.47 -15.73 -7.91
N ALA A 141 -0.58 -16.38 -7.42
CA ALA A 141 -1.65 -16.88 -8.27
C ALA A 141 -2.41 -15.71 -8.91
N THR A 142 -2.69 -15.77 -10.21
CA THR A 142 -3.38 -14.71 -10.96
C THR A 142 -4.74 -14.35 -10.34
N ARG A 143 -5.46 -15.33 -9.80
CA ARG A 143 -6.72 -15.12 -9.06
C ARG A 143 -6.57 -14.19 -7.85
N ARG A 144 -5.44 -14.28 -7.14
CA ARG A 144 -5.17 -13.40 -5.99
C ARG A 144 -4.99 -11.96 -6.45
N LEU A 145 -4.22 -11.74 -7.53
CA LEU A 145 -4.08 -10.40 -8.12
C LEU A 145 -5.44 -9.86 -8.57
N ALA A 146 -6.25 -10.67 -9.24
CA ALA A 146 -7.59 -10.27 -9.67
C ALA A 146 -8.49 -9.84 -8.50
N GLN A 147 -8.51 -10.62 -7.40
CA GLN A 147 -9.24 -10.27 -6.19
C GLN A 147 -8.78 -8.94 -5.58
N GLN A 148 -7.47 -8.70 -5.53
CA GLN A 148 -6.95 -7.44 -5.00
C GLN A 148 -7.34 -6.26 -5.88
N ILE A 149 -7.29 -6.40 -7.21
CA ILE A 149 -7.73 -5.35 -8.13
C ILE A 149 -9.24 -5.09 -7.99
N ARG A 150 -10.07 -6.13 -7.82
CA ARG A 150 -11.51 -5.96 -7.55
C ARG A 150 -11.74 -5.16 -6.27
N SER A 151 -11.04 -5.54 -5.20
CA SER A 151 -11.16 -4.87 -3.91
C SER A 151 -10.71 -3.42 -3.97
N LEU A 152 -9.62 -3.13 -4.70
CA LEU A 152 -9.11 -1.78 -4.92
C LEU A 152 -10.15 -0.84 -5.53
N PHE A 153 -10.91 -1.32 -6.51
CA PHE A 153 -11.92 -0.53 -7.23
C PHE A 153 -13.35 -0.69 -6.68
N GLY A 154 -13.55 -1.46 -5.61
CA GLY A 154 -14.89 -1.77 -5.09
C GLY A 154 -15.77 -2.55 -6.08
N ARG A 155 -15.16 -3.39 -6.92
CA ARG A 155 -15.81 -4.17 -8.00
C ARG A 155 -15.81 -5.67 -7.73
N GLU A 156 -16.29 -6.07 -6.55
CA GLU A 156 -16.34 -7.48 -6.10
C GLU A 156 -17.19 -8.39 -7.00
N SER A 157 -18.14 -7.82 -7.76
CA SER A 157 -19.06 -8.55 -8.63
C SER A 157 -18.60 -8.69 -10.09
N LEU A 158 -17.48 -8.06 -10.48
CA LEU A 158 -16.92 -8.17 -11.84
C LEU A 158 -16.14 -9.46 -12.06
#